data_AF-A0A6A4Z860-F1
#
_entry.id   AF-A0A6A4Z860-F1
#
_cell.length_a   1.000
_cell.length_b   1.000
_cell.length_c   1.000
_cell.angle_alpha   90.00
_cell.angle_beta   90.00
_cell.angle_gamma   90.00
#
_symmetry.space_group_name_H-M   'P 1'
#
loop_
_entity.id
_entity.type
_entity.pdbx_description
1 polymer ?
#
loop_
_entity_poly.entity_id
_entity_poly.type
_entity_poly.pdbx_seq_one_letter_code
_entity_poly.pdbx_strand_id
1 'polypeptide(L)'
;QLFNIVFGESVLNDAVVIALYTTLNNWKATAEFTMGGLLSVIGQTAFMLFGSLLVSAVVTLFGAFLMNSKYFSRLHLFPAYEISLCLIFSLLAYFAGEELHLSGIVSLFFSGMMTSHYHFHTLSVPAQQTLRHVLHTLAFVCETLVFVFMGTS
;
A
#
# COMPACT_ATOMS: atom_id res chain seq x y z
N GLN A 1 -4.86 10.38 21.68
CA GLN A 1 -5.44 10.99 20.46
C GLN A 1 -4.37 11.65 19.59
N LEU A 2 -3.47 12.49 20.13
CA LEU A 2 -2.33 13.03 19.37
C LEU A 2 -1.43 11.95 18.74
N PHE A 3 -1.12 10.87 19.47
CA PHE A 3 -0.24 9.79 18.97
C PHE A 3 -0.74 9.16 17.64
N ASN A 4 -2.04 8.87 17.54
CA ASN A 4 -2.61 8.27 16.33
C ASN A 4 -2.61 9.25 15.13
N ILE A 5 -2.75 10.56 15.40
CA ILE A 5 -2.74 11.59 14.36
C ILE A 5 -1.32 11.74 13.79
N VAL A 6 -0.32 11.86 14.66
CA VAL A 6 1.09 11.98 14.25
C VAL A 6 1.57 10.73 13.52
N PHE A 7 1.13 9.54 13.97
CA PHE A 7 1.42 8.29 13.27
C PHE A 7 0.81 8.28 11.87
N GLY A 8 -0.46 8.66 11.73
CA GLY A 8 -1.13 8.73 10.43
C GLY A 8 -0.47 9.73 9.48
N GLU A 9 -0.07 10.89 9.98
CA GLU A 9 0.66 11.91 9.22
C GLU A 9 2.01 11.39 8.72
N SER A 10 2.79 10.73 9.58
CA SER A 10 4.10 10.18 9.23
C SER A 10 3.99 9.15 8.11
N VAL A 11 3.01 8.25 8.23
CA VAL A 11 2.77 7.18 7.27
C VAL A 11 2.27 7.73 5.93
N LEU A 12 1.42 8.75 5.93
CA LEU A 12 1.02 9.46 4.71
C LEU A 12 2.16 10.23 4.06
N ASN A 13 3.02 10.87 4.85
CA ASN A 13 4.18 11.60 4.35
C ASN A 13 5.13 10.67 3.59
N ASP A 14 5.40 9.47 4.10
CA ASP A 14 6.24 8.48 3.41
C ASP A 14 5.69 8.14 2.02
N ALA A 15 4.38 7.94 1.90
CA ALA A 15 3.74 7.65 0.62
C ALA A 15 3.86 8.84 -0.37
N VAL A 16 3.67 10.06 0.11
CA VAL A 16 3.82 11.28 -0.71
C VAL A 16 5.26 11.47 -1.17
N VAL A 17 6.24 11.24 -0.29
CA VAL A 17 7.67 11.34 -0.62
C VAL A 17 8.06 10.29 -1.67
N ILE A 18 7.57 9.05 -1.56
CA ILE A 18 7.80 8.01 -2.57
C ILE A 18 7.21 8.41 -3.92
N ALA A 19 5.96 8.89 -3.96
CA ALA A 19 5.33 9.34 -5.21
C ALA A 19 6.08 10.52 -5.86
N LEU A 20 6.51 11.48 -5.04
CA LEU A 20 7.30 12.62 -5.48
C LEU A 20 8.66 12.17 -6.03
N TYR A 21 9.34 11.25 -5.34
CA TYR A 21 10.62 10.69 -5.76
C TYR A 21 10.51 9.99 -7.12
N THR A 22 9.50 9.14 -7.31
CA THR A 22 9.25 8.46 -8.58
C THR A 22 8.99 9.46 -9.72
N THR A 23 8.17 10.48 -9.46
CA THR A 23 7.87 11.52 -10.44
C THR A 23 9.11 12.35 -10.79
N LEU A 24 9.91 12.73 -9.80
CA LEU A 24 11.17 13.47 -10.00
C LEU A 24 12.22 12.65 -10.74
N ASN A 25 12.32 11.36 -10.47
CA ASN A 25 13.26 10.47 -11.15
C ASN A 25 12.90 10.33 -12.64
N ASN A 26 11.63 10.19 -12.95
CA ASN A 26 11.13 10.17 -14.33
C ASN A 26 11.34 11.53 -15.03
N TRP A 27 11.19 12.64 -14.30
CA TRP A 27 11.38 13.99 -14.83
C TRP A 27 12.86 14.36 -15.08
N LYS A 28 13.79 13.96 -14.20
CA LYS A 28 15.24 14.24 -14.32
C LYS A 28 15.88 13.69 -15.59
N ALA A 29 15.26 12.72 -16.25
CA ALA A 29 15.69 12.24 -17.55
C ALA A 29 15.51 13.28 -18.69
N THR A 30 14.75 14.36 -18.47
CA THR A 30 14.16 15.13 -19.58
C THR A 30 14.42 16.65 -19.61
N ALA A 31 14.71 17.39 -18.52
CA ALA A 31 14.80 18.87 -18.64
C ALA A 31 15.48 19.68 -17.51
N GLU A 32 15.87 20.92 -17.86
CA GLU A 32 16.38 22.01 -17.00
C GLU A 32 15.35 22.52 -15.97
N PHE A 33 15.83 22.93 -14.79
CA PHE A 33 15.00 23.45 -13.69
C PHE A 33 14.38 24.82 -14.03
N THR A 34 13.13 24.82 -14.48
CA THR A 34 12.30 26.03 -14.70
C THR A 34 11.09 26.03 -13.76
N MET A 35 10.60 27.21 -13.33
CA MET A 35 9.39 27.36 -12.49
C MET A 35 8.16 26.61 -13.04
N GLY A 36 7.98 26.58 -14.37
CA GLY A 36 6.92 25.80 -15.02
C GLY A 36 7.09 24.28 -14.89
N GLY A 37 8.34 23.80 -14.82
CA GLY A 37 8.65 22.39 -14.58
C GLY A 37 8.25 21.94 -13.17
N LEU A 38 8.44 22.82 -12.17
CA LEU A 38 8.05 22.53 -10.79
C LEU A 38 6.53 22.33 -10.65
N LEU A 39 5.73 23.17 -11.29
CA LEU A 39 4.27 23.03 -11.30
C LEU A 39 3.84 21.73 -12.01
N SER A 40 4.52 21.36 -13.10
CA SER A 40 4.27 20.11 -13.81
C SER A 40 4.55 18.88 -12.94
N VAL A 41 5.66 18.88 -12.19
CA VAL A 41 6.01 17.80 -11.25
C VAL A 41 4.97 17.65 -10.15
N ILE A 42 4.50 18.76 -9.58
CA ILE A 42 3.43 18.73 -8.55
C ILE A 42 2.15 18.14 -9.13
N GLY A 43 1.75 18.57 -10.34
CA GLY A 43 0.57 18.05 -11.03
C GLY A 43 0.66 16.55 -11.33
N GLN A 44 1.81 16.09 -11.82
CA GLN A 44 2.05 14.67 -12.09
C GLN A 44 2.08 13.83 -10.81
N THR A 45 2.70 14.35 -9.73
CA THR A 45 2.73 13.68 -8.43
C THR A 45 1.32 13.52 -7.87
N ALA A 46 0.50 14.58 -7.94
CA ALA A 46 -0.90 14.51 -7.52
C ALA A 46 -1.69 13.49 -8.35
N PHE A 47 -1.55 13.50 -9.68
CA PHE A 47 -2.18 12.51 -10.55
C PHE A 47 -1.75 11.08 -10.20
N MET A 48 -0.46 10.85 -9.97
CA MET A 48 0.08 9.55 -9.57
C MET A 48 -0.50 9.08 -8.23
N LEU A 49 -0.60 9.98 -7.24
CA LEU A 49 -1.19 9.69 -5.93
C LEU A 49 -2.68 9.30 -6.05
N PHE A 50 -3.49 10.14 -6.72
CA PHE A 50 -4.93 9.88 -6.88
C PHE A 50 -5.22 8.67 -7.75
N GLY A 51 -4.45 8.47 -8.83
CA GLY A 51 -4.55 7.29 -9.68
C GLY A 51 -4.25 6.01 -8.91
N SER A 52 -3.15 6.00 -8.15
CA SER A 52 -2.74 4.84 -7.35
C SER A 52 -3.78 4.51 -6.27
N LEU A 53 -4.37 5.54 -5.64
CA LEU A 53 -5.46 5.41 -4.68
C LEU A 53 -6.71 4.79 -5.31
N LEU A 54 -7.15 5.27 -6.47
CA LEU A 54 -8.32 4.71 -7.16
C LEU A 54 -8.14 3.23 -7.51
N VAL A 55 -6.99 2.88 -8.09
CA VAL A 55 -6.66 1.49 -8.46
C VAL A 55 -6.68 0.58 -7.22
N SER A 56 -6.00 1.01 -6.17
CA SER A 56 -5.95 0.25 -4.91
C SER A 56 -7.34 0.07 -4.28
N ALA A 57 -8.20 1.09 -4.33
CA ALA A 57 -9.55 1.03 -3.81
C ALA A 57 -10.39 0.02 -4.60
N VAL A 58 -10.34 0.05 -5.94
CA VAL A 58 -11.07 -0.90 -6.79
C VAL A 58 -10.63 -2.34 -6.51
N VAL A 59 -9.32 -2.60 -6.49
CA VAL A 59 -8.78 -3.96 -6.25
C VAL A 59 -9.15 -4.46 -4.85
N THR A 60 -9.00 -3.61 -3.83
CA THR A 60 -9.25 -4.01 -2.43
C THR A 60 -10.74 -4.21 -2.17
N LEU A 61 -11.61 -3.35 -2.70
CA LEU A 61 -13.07 -3.51 -2.59
C LEU A 61 -13.55 -4.74 -3.36
N PHE A 62 -12.99 -5.00 -4.54
CA PHE A 62 -13.27 -6.22 -5.30
C PHE A 62 -12.86 -7.47 -4.51
N GLY A 63 -11.66 -7.46 -3.91
CA GLY A 63 -11.20 -8.55 -3.03
C GLY A 63 -12.09 -8.73 -1.79
N ALA A 64 -12.55 -7.64 -1.17
CA ALA A 64 -13.45 -7.69 -0.01
C ALA A 64 -14.82 -8.26 -0.39
N PHE A 65 -15.37 -7.83 -1.53
CA PHE A 65 -16.59 -8.39 -2.08
C PHE A 65 -16.46 -9.89 -2.38
N LEU A 66 -15.31 -10.31 -2.94
CA LEU A 66 -15.06 -11.72 -3.24
C LEU A 66 -14.99 -12.57 -1.97
N MET A 67 -14.33 -12.08 -0.91
CA MET A 67 -14.28 -12.77 0.39
C MET A 67 -15.64 -12.83 1.09
N ASN A 68 -16.51 -11.83 0.91
CA ASN A 68 -17.84 -11.81 1.49
C ASN A 68 -18.88 -12.63 0.68
N SER A 69 -18.55 -13.01 -0.56
CA SER A 69 -19.43 -13.84 -1.39
C SER A 69 -19.61 -15.24 -0.80
N LYS A 70 -20.84 -15.79 -0.86
CA LYS A 70 -21.23 -17.08 -0.26
C LYS A 70 -20.33 -18.28 -0.61
N TYR A 71 -19.56 -18.20 -1.68
CA TYR A 71 -18.55 -19.19 -2.07
C TYR A 71 -17.39 -19.32 -1.06
N PHE A 72 -17.02 -18.23 -0.39
CA PHE A 72 -15.91 -18.19 0.58
C PHE A 72 -16.33 -18.46 2.03
N SER A 73 -17.62 -18.67 2.29
CA SER A 73 -18.13 -18.96 3.63
C SER A 73 -17.57 -20.26 4.24
N ARG A 74 -17.07 -21.19 3.40
CA ARG A 74 -16.33 -22.38 3.87
C ARG A 74 -14.86 -22.14 4.23
N LEU A 75 -14.26 -21.01 3.80
CA LEU A 75 -12.87 -20.68 4.11
C LEU A 75 -12.66 -20.17 5.54
N HIS A 76 -13.72 -19.75 6.22
CA HIS A 76 -13.70 -19.41 7.65
C HIS A 76 -13.21 -20.57 8.55
N LEU A 77 -13.21 -21.81 8.06
CA LEU A 77 -12.63 -22.94 8.77
C LEU A 77 -11.08 -22.95 8.74
N PHE A 78 -10.46 -22.22 7.82
CA PHE A 78 -9.01 -22.24 7.61
C PHE A 78 -8.43 -20.82 7.57
N PRO A 79 -8.08 -20.24 8.74
CA PRO A 79 -7.62 -18.86 8.85
C PRO A 79 -6.34 -18.56 8.05
N ALA A 80 -5.51 -19.56 7.76
CA ALA A 80 -4.30 -19.41 6.94
C ALA A 80 -4.62 -18.98 5.50
N TYR A 81 -5.69 -19.50 4.89
CA TYR A 81 -6.05 -19.13 3.52
C TYR A 81 -6.61 -17.71 3.46
N GLU A 82 -7.37 -17.28 4.46
CA GLU A 82 -7.88 -15.90 4.54
C GLU A 82 -6.73 -14.88 4.56
N ILE A 83 -5.69 -15.17 5.35
CA ILE A 83 -4.47 -14.36 5.44
C ILE A 83 -3.74 -14.33 4.10
N SER A 84 -3.57 -15.50 3.45
CA SER A 84 -2.88 -15.56 2.15
C SER A 84 -3.62 -14.78 1.07
N LEU A 85 -4.97 -14.87 1.01
CA LEU A 85 -5.78 -14.14 0.03
C LEU A 85 -5.72 -12.64 0.27
N CYS A 86 -5.78 -12.22 1.54
CA CYS A 86 -5.60 -10.83 1.94
C CYS A 86 -4.28 -10.26 1.39
N LEU A 87 -3.15 -10.98 1.60
CA LEU A 87 -1.85 -10.57 1.08
C LEU A 87 -1.79 -10.60 -0.46
N ILE A 88 -2.39 -11.60 -1.10
CA ILE A 88 -2.45 -11.70 -2.57
C ILE A 88 -3.22 -10.51 -3.16
N PHE A 89 -4.34 -10.09 -2.57
CA PHE A 89 -5.07 -8.91 -3.05
C PHE A 89 -4.27 -7.61 -2.88
N SER A 90 -3.54 -7.45 -1.78
CA SER A 90 -2.64 -6.31 -1.61
C SER A 90 -1.53 -6.31 -2.67
N LEU A 91 -0.92 -7.46 -2.95
CA LEU A 91 0.09 -7.60 -4.01
C LEU A 91 -0.52 -7.42 -5.41
N LEU A 92 -1.77 -7.83 -5.63
CA LEU A 92 -2.46 -7.59 -6.89
C LEU A 92 -2.65 -6.08 -7.14
N ALA A 93 -2.92 -5.30 -6.09
CA ALA A 93 -3.00 -3.84 -6.20
C ALA A 93 -1.65 -3.21 -6.58
N TYR A 94 -0.53 -3.78 -6.11
CA TYR A 94 0.81 -3.39 -6.54
C TYR A 94 0.99 -3.60 -8.05
N PHE A 95 0.75 -4.83 -8.53
CA PHE A 95 0.91 -5.15 -9.96
C PHE A 95 -0.05 -4.34 -10.84
N ALA A 96 -1.30 -4.16 -10.41
CA ALA A 96 -2.26 -3.34 -11.14
C ALA A 96 -1.83 -1.86 -11.21
N GLY A 97 -1.15 -1.34 -10.17
CA GLY A 97 -0.57 -0.01 -10.19
C GLY A 97 0.54 0.12 -11.23
N GLU A 98 1.45 -0.86 -11.31
CA GLU A 98 2.55 -0.83 -12.27
C GLU A 98 2.09 -1.00 -13.73
N GLU A 99 1.12 -1.89 -13.98
CA GLU A 99 0.55 -2.08 -15.33
C GLU A 99 -0.14 -0.81 -15.87
N LEU A 100 -0.60 0.07 -14.97
CA LEU A 100 -1.20 1.35 -15.31
C LEU A 100 -0.19 2.51 -15.36
N HIS A 101 1.11 2.21 -15.32
CA HIS A 101 2.20 3.18 -15.25
C HIS A 101 2.08 4.17 -14.08
N LEU A 102 1.44 3.74 -13.00
CA LEU A 102 1.37 4.45 -11.72
C LEU A 102 2.43 3.89 -10.77
N SER A 103 2.49 4.37 -9.53
CA SER A 103 3.44 3.83 -8.55
C SER A 103 2.82 2.63 -7.85
N GLY A 104 3.29 1.42 -8.17
CA GLY A 104 2.84 0.18 -7.53
C GLY A 104 3.06 0.20 -6.03
N ILE A 105 4.17 0.79 -5.57
CA ILE A 105 4.49 0.94 -4.13
C ILE A 105 3.41 1.78 -3.43
N VAL A 106 2.99 2.88 -4.05
CA VAL A 106 1.95 3.77 -3.52
C VAL A 106 0.58 3.07 -3.57
N SER A 107 0.28 2.31 -4.63
CA SER A 107 -0.93 1.48 -4.71
C SER A 107 -0.98 0.40 -3.63
N LEU A 108 0.14 -0.28 -3.35
CA LEU A 108 0.26 -1.27 -2.28
C LEU A 108 0.00 -0.65 -0.90
N PHE A 109 0.54 0.54 -0.67
CA PHE A 109 0.36 1.29 0.56
C PHE A 109 -1.12 1.64 0.80
N PHE A 110 -1.80 2.23 -0.19
CA PHE A 110 -3.22 2.54 -0.08
C PHE A 110 -4.08 1.27 0.05
N SER A 111 -3.71 0.19 -0.66
CA SER A 111 -4.37 -1.11 -0.50
C SER A 111 -4.25 -1.61 0.94
N GLY A 112 -3.07 -1.56 1.56
CA GLY A 112 -2.87 -1.95 2.96
C GLY A 112 -3.72 -1.14 3.94
N MET A 113 -3.83 0.18 3.73
CA MET A 113 -4.74 1.03 4.53
C MET A 113 -6.21 0.61 4.35
N MET A 114 -6.65 0.35 3.12
CA MET A 114 -8.02 -0.10 2.84
C MET A 114 -8.29 -1.50 3.39
N THR A 115 -7.34 -2.42 3.29
CA THR A 115 -7.41 -3.78 3.86
C THR A 115 -7.59 -3.73 5.37
N SER A 116 -6.90 -2.81 6.06
CA SER A 116 -7.11 -2.60 7.50
C SER A 116 -8.52 -2.13 7.85
N HIS A 117 -9.23 -1.48 6.91
CA HIS A 117 -10.57 -0.96 7.14
C HIS A 117 -11.67 -1.93 6.69
N TYR A 118 -11.51 -2.56 5.52
CA TYR A 118 -12.55 -3.39 4.88
C TYR A 118 -12.32 -4.89 5.08
N HIS A 119 -11.10 -5.38 4.86
CA HIS A 119 -10.78 -6.81 5.03
C HIS A 119 -10.65 -7.19 6.49
N PHE A 120 -10.09 -6.33 7.34
CA PHE A 120 -9.90 -6.65 8.76
C PHE A 120 -11.23 -7.00 9.46
N HIS A 121 -12.31 -6.31 9.13
CA HIS A 121 -13.65 -6.61 9.67
C HIS A 121 -14.33 -7.83 9.03
N THR A 122 -13.86 -8.26 7.86
CA THR A 122 -14.39 -9.43 7.14
C THR A 122 -13.67 -10.72 7.56
N LEU A 123 -12.45 -10.62 8.08
CA LEU A 123 -11.63 -11.76 8.53
C LEU A 123 -12.13 -12.37 9.84
N SER A 124 -11.90 -13.67 10.01
CA SER A 124 -12.13 -14.37 11.28
C SER A 124 -11.21 -13.83 12.39
N VAL A 125 -11.69 -13.84 13.65
CA VAL A 125 -10.90 -13.42 14.83
C VAL A 125 -9.52 -14.07 14.93
N PRO A 126 -9.35 -15.41 14.75
CA PRO A 126 -8.02 -16.02 14.76
C PRO A 126 -7.12 -15.56 13.59
N ALA A 127 -7.70 -15.30 12.41
CA ALA A 127 -6.95 -14.76 11.27
C ALA A 127 -6.46 -13.34 11.52
N GLN A 128 -7.28 -12.47 12.13
CA GLN A 128 -6.91 -11.10 12.49
C GLN A 128 -5.71 -11.05 13.43
N GLN A 129 -5.73 -11.86 14.50
CA GLN A 129 -4.64 -11.93 15.48
C GLN A 129 -3.35 -12.44 14.84
N THR A 130 -3.45 -13.50 14.04
CA THR A 130 -2.30 -14.10 13.35
C THR A 130 -1.71 -13.13 12.32
N LEU A 131 -2.56 -12.50 11.50
CA LEU A 131 -2.12 -11.50 10.51
C LEU A 131 -1.40 -10.34 11.19
N ARG A 132 -1.91 -9.84 12.32
CA ARG A 132 -1.27 -8.75 13.06
C ARG A 132 0.12 -9.14 13.57
N HIS A 133 0.27 -10.33 14.14
CA HIS A 133 1.59 -10.81 14.57
C HIS A 133 2.56 -11.01 13.40
N VAL A 134 2.08 -11.58 12.29
CA VAL A 134 2.90 -11.78 11.08
C VAL A 134 3.37 -10.44 10.53
N LEU A 135 2.46 -9.47 10.33
CA LEU A 135 2.80 -8.14 9.84
C LEU A 135 3.75 -7.38 10.77
N HIS A 136 3.54 -7.46 12.09
CA HIS A 136 4.43 -6.82 13.06
C HIS A 136 5.84 -7.44 13.05
N THR A 137 5.92 -8.77 12.97
CA THR A 137 7.21 -9.48 12.90
C THR A 137 7.94 -9.15 11.60
N LEU A 138 7.21 -9.11 10.47
CA LEU A 138 7.77 -8.71 9.18
C LEU A 138 8.26 -7.26 9.20
N ALA A 139 7.49 -6.33 9.77
CA ALA A 139 7.90 -4.94 9.90
C ALA A 139 9.20 -4.80 10.70
N PHE A 140 9.30 -5.49 11.85
CA PHE A 140 10.52 -5.51 12.67
C PHE A 140 11.74 -6.06 11.91
N VAL A 141 11.55 -7.13 11.15
CA VAL A 141 12.61 -7.71 10.31
C VAL A 141 13.02 -6.74 9.20
N CYS A 142 12.06 -6.15 8.48
CA CYS A 142 12.31 -5.17 7.42
C CYS A 142 13.05 -3.93 7.95
N GLU A 143 12.64 -3.41 9.11
CA GLU A 143 13.30 -2.28 9.77
C GLU A 143 14.76 -2.63 10.13
N THR A 144 14.99 -3.82 10.71
CA THR A 144 16.34 -4.30 11.03
C THR A 144 17.20 -4.42 9.77
N LEU A 145 16.64 -4.94 8.66
CA LEU A 145 17.35 -5.06 7.39
C LEU A 145 17.72 -3.69 6.80
N VAL A 146 16.80 -2.73 6.85
CA VAL A 146 17.05 -1.35 6.39
C VAL A 146 18.16 -0.69 7.19
N PHE A 147 18.17 -0.86 8.53
CA PHE A 147 19.26 -0.35 9.38
C PHE A 147 20.60 -1.00 9.07
N VAL A 148 20.63 -2.33 8.92
CA VAL A 148 21.87 -3.04 8.56
C VAL A 148 22.38 -2.57 7.21
N PHE A 149 21.50 -2.45 6.20
CA PHE A 149 21.87 -2.01 4.86
C PHE A 149 22.43 -0.59 4.84
N MET A 150 21.83 0.33 5.61
CA MET A 150 22.38 1.68 5.80
C MET A 150 23.71 1.68 6.56
N GLY A 151 23.93 0.74 7.47
CA GLY A 151 25.19 0.64 8.23
C GLY A 151 26.35 0.02 7.45
N THR A 152 26.07 -0.79 6.41
CA THR A 152 27.10 -1.42 5.58
C THR A 152 27.40 -0.68 4.28
N SER A 153 26.51 0.25 3.87
CA SER A 153 26.67 1.09 2.67
C SER A 153 27.36 2.41 3.03
#